data_AF-A0A7D9EXJ0-F1
#
_entry.id   AF-A0A7D9EXJ0-F1
#
_cell.length_a   1.000
_cell.length_b   1.000
_cell.length_c   1.000
_cell.angle_alpha   90.00
_cell.angle_beta   90.00
_cell.angle_gamma   90.00
#
_symmetry.space_group_name_H-M   'P 1'
#
loop_
_entity.id
_entity.type
_entity.pdbx_description
1 polymer ?
#
loop_
_entity_poly.entity_id
_entity_poly.type
_entity_poly.pdbx_seq_one_letter_code
_entity_poly.pdbx_strand_id
1 'polypeptide(L)'
;IAALYTELEAFQLKWNRFYNKYGLIGGCISLDLKKEQQNKVLKTLWRALGPNLNEENASRVANTLELLEKLISSIDNDCAMSERWGHRSVGETVEPVMQVTSDLVEIKAFEFTPGREGHKSFQDFSTSLVDIDYRDLHRWMKEKLKLWGSIFDTKIVLNLIL
;
A
#
# COMPACT_ATOMS: atom_id res chain seq x y z
N ILE A 1 12.54 0.06 -19.59
CA ILE A 1 11.76 1.30 -19.33
C ILE A 1 11.78 2.23 -20.55
N ALA A 2 12.92 2.46 -21.21
CA ALA A 2 13.03 3.30 -22.42
C ALA A 2 12.30 2.79 -23.68
N ALA A 3 11.82 1.54 -23.71
CA ALA A 3 11.13 0.98 -24.88
C ALA A 3 9.62 1.26 -24.91
N LEU A 4 9.05 1.82 -23.83
CA LEU A 4 7.61 2.04 -23.66
C LEU A 4 7.24 3.51 -23.38
N TYR A 5 8.22 4.34 -23.07
CA TYR A 5 8.01 5.73 -22.63
C TYR A 5 8.98 6.64 -23.34
N THR A 6 8.55 7.88 -23.60
CA THR A 6 9.45 8.94 -24.04
C THR A 6 10.53 9.20 -22.98
N GLU A 7 11.64 9.81 -23.36
CA GLU A 7 12.75 10.08 -22.44
C GLU A 7 12.30 10.91 -21.21
N LEU A 8 11.39 11.86 -21.42
CA LEU A 8 10.78 12.67 -20.37
C LEU A 8 9.91 11.82 -19.42
N GLU A 9 9.05 10.97 -19.95
CA GLU A 9 8.16 10.11 -19.15
C GLU A 9 8.96 9.05 -18.38
N ALA A 10 10.00 8.47 -18.99
CA ALA A 10 10.90 7.55 -18.32
C ALA A 10 11.67 8.25 -17.18
N PHE A 11 12.09 9.50 -17.40
CA PHE A 11 12.72 10.34 -16.38
C PHE A 11 11.75 10.61 -15.23
N GLN A 12 10.54 11.10 -15.53
CA GLN A 12 9.50 11.37 -14.54
C GLN A 12 9.14 10.09 -13.76
N LEU A 13 8.99 8.94 -14.42
CA LEU A 13 8.66 7.67 -13.78
C LEU A 13 9.79 7.16 -12.88
N LYS A 14 11.05 7.41 -13.24
CA LYS A 14 12.21 7.08 -12.40
C LYS A 14 12.27 7.95 -11.14
N TRP A 15 12.01 9.24 -11.27
CA TRP A 15 12.17 10.22 -10.18
C TRP A 15 10.90 10.47 -9.35
N ASN A 16 9.69 10.18 -9.87
CA ASN A 16 8.42 10.23 -9.13
C ASN A 16 8.10 8.93 -8.37
N ARG A 17 8.98 7.92 -8.42
CA ARG A 17 8.73 6.65 -7.72
C ARG A 17 9.30 6.64 -6.30
N PHE A 18 10.40 7.35 -6.09
CA PHE A 18 11.17 7.28 -4.87
C PHE A 18 11.51 8.67 -4.34
N TYR A 19 11.45 8.81 -3.03
CA TYR A 19 11.79 10.02 -2.29
C TYR A 19 13.00 9.75 -1.41
N ASN A 20 14.08 10.51 -1.60
CA ASN A 20 15.24 10.44 -0.73
C ASN A 20 15.08 11.44 0.41
N LYS A 21 14.56 10.98 1.55
CA LYS A 21 14.39 11.82 2.75
C LYS A 21 15.74 12.31 3.31
N TYR A 22 16.79 11.50 3.18
CA TYR A 22 18.02 11.63 3.97
C TYR A 22 19.26 12.01 3.16
N GLY A 23 19.16 12.07 1.84
CA GLY A 23 20.30 12.27 0.95
C GLY A 23 21.30 11.09 0.92
N LEU A 24 20.96 9.95 1.54
CA LEU A 24 21.83 8.77 1.63
C LEU A 24 21.71 7.91 0.38
N ILE A 25 22.82 7.26 0.00
CA ILE A 25 22.84 6.27 -1.07
C ILE A 25 22.04 5.03 -0.62
N GLY A 26 21.06 4.62 -1.43
CA GLY A 26 20.19 3.48 -1.11
C GLY A 26 19.14 3.74 -0.04
N GLY A 27 19.04 4.97 0.49
CA GLY A 27 18.08 5.37 1.54
C GLY A 27 16.74 5.88 1.02
N CYS A 28 16.43 5.67 -0.26
CA CYS A 28 15.19 6.17 -0.84
C CYS A 28 13.98 5.34 -0.39
N ILE A 29 12.92 6.02 0.06
CA ILE A 29 11.62 5.40 0.32
C ILE A 29 10.70 5.56 -0.90
N SER A 30 9.63 4.78 -1.00
CA SER A 30 8.62 5.02 -2.04
C SER A 30 7.92 6.37 -1.81
N LEU A 31 7.58 7.06 -2.89
CA LEU A 31 6.86 8.33 -2.81
C LEU A 31 5.47 8.14 -2.19
N ASP A 32 4.83 7.00 -2.47
CA ASP A 32 3.57 6.57 -1.84
C ASP A 32 3.69 6.51 -0.31
N LEU A 33 4.75 5.88 0.22
CA LEU A 33 4.99 5.81 1.67
C LEU A 33 5.22 7.21 2.26
N LYS A 34 5.93 8.10 1.57
CA LYS A 34 6.08 9.50 2.00
C LYS A 34 4.73 10.22 2.05
N LYS A 35 3.86 10.01 1.07
CA LYS A 35 2.51 10.59 1.05
C LYS A 35 1.62 10.02 2.16
N GLU A 36 1.73 8.73 2.45
CA GLU A 36 1.03 8.11 3.59
C GLU A 36 1.46 8.75 4.92
N GLN A 37 2.76 8.95 5.11
CA GLN A 37 3.30 9.63 6.30
C GLN A 37 2.79 11.06 6.41
N GLN A 38 2.84 11.84 5.32
CA GLN A 38 2.30 13.22 5.27
C GLN A 38 0.80 13.25 5.59
N ASN A 39 0.02 12.33 5.02
CA ASN A 39 -1.41 12.20 5.30
C ASN A 39 -1.67 11.88 6.77
N LYS A 40 -0.85 11.03 7.40
CA LYS A 40 -0.97 10.73 8.83
C LYS A 40 -0.71 11.96 9.70
N VAL A 41 0.34 12.73 9.40
CA VAL A 41 0.65 13.98 10.10
C VAL A 41 -0.50 14.98 9.93
N LEU A 42 -0.95 15.20 8.69
CA LEU A 42 -2.04 16.11 8.38
C LEU A 42 -3.34 15.75 9.12
N LYS A 43 -3.72 14.47 9.10
CA LYS A 43 -4.89 13.98 9.85
C LYS A 43 -4.74 14.19 11.36
N THR A 44 -3.52 14.13 11.89
CA THR A 44 -3.25 14.40 13.31
C THR A 44 -3.46 15.87 13.63
N LEU A 45 -2.97 16.77 12.77
CA LEU A 45 -3.18 18.21 12.90
C LEU A 45 -4.67 18.57 12.80
N TRP A 46 -5.40 17.97 11.86
CA TRP A 46 -6.85 18.17 11.75
C TRP A 46 -7.61 17.68 12.98
N ARG A 47 -7.21 16.54 13.57
CA ARG A 47 -7.79 16.07 14.84
C ARG A 47 -7.51 17.06 15.98
N ALA A 48 -6.34 17.68 16.00
CA ALA A 48 -5.99 18.68 17.02
C ALA A 48 -6.80 19.97 16.91
N LEU A 49 -7.30 20.33 15.72
CA LEU A 49 -8.22 21.48 15.56
C LEU A 49 -9.60 21.24 16.21
N GLY A 50 -10.00 19.98 16.39
CA GLY A 50 -11.23 19.61 17.09
C GLY A 50 -12.48 20.28 16.48
N PRO A 51 -13.34 20.93 17.28
CA PRO A 51 -14.55 21.60 16.81
C PRO A 51 -14.31 22.74 15.81
N ASN A 52 -13.09 23.27 15.76
CA ASN A 52 -12.78 24.35 14.84
C ASN A 52 -12.61 23.84 13.41
N LEU A 53 -12.45 22.54 13.16
CA LEU A 53 -12.17 21.99 11.84
C LEU A 53 -13.26 22.39 10.82
N ASN A 54 -12.86 23.18 9.83
CA ASN A 54 -13.64 23.58 8.68
C ASN A 54 -12.76 23.53 7.42
N GLU A 55 -13.35 23.64 6.23
CA GLU A 55 -12.59 23.49 4.98
C GLU A 55 -11.47 24.54 4.85
N GLU A 56 -11.74 25.77 5.29
CA GLU A 56 -10.79 26.87 5.20
C GLU A 56 -9.54 26.60 6.07
N ASN A 57 -9.72 26.25 7.33
CA ASN A 57 -8.58 25.99 8.20
C ASN A 57 -7.92 24.63 7.94
N ALA A 58 -8.66 23.63 7.47
CA ALA A 58 -8.09 22.37 7.00
C ALA A 58 -7.15 22.60 5.81
N SER A 59 -7.57 23.44 4.85
CA SER A 59 -6.77 23.86 3.70
C SER A 59 -5.55 24.67 4.14
N ARG A 60 -5.71 25.63 5.06
CA ARG A 60 -4.59 26.38 5.63
C ARG A 60 -3.54 25.46 6.26
N VAL A 61 -3.95 24.47 7.05
CA VAL A 61 -3.03 23.50 7.67
C VAL A 61 -2.38 22.57 6.63
N ALA A 62 -3.12 22.16 5.60
CA ALA A 62 -2.54 21.34 4.53
C ALA A 62 -1.45 22.09 3.77
N ASN A 63 -1.66 23.38 3.49
CA ASN A 63 -0.71 24.22 2.76
C ASN A 63 0.57 24.54 3.57
N THR A 64 0.53 24.47 4.90
CA THR A 64 1.70 24.71 5.75
C THR A 64 2.52 23.45 6.04
N LEU A 65 2.01 22.26 5.70
CA LEU A 65 2.63 20.98 6.06
C LEU A 65 4.09 20.87 5.58
N GLU A 66 4.37 21.25 4.33
CA GLU A 66 5.72 21.14 3.77
C GLU A 66 6.71 22.13 4.42
N LEU A 67 6.24 23.33 4.75
CA LEU A 67 7.03 24.32 5.49
C LEU A 67 7.32 23.84 6.91
N LEU A 68 6.34 23.23 7.57
CA LEU A 68 6.48 22.66 8.90
C LEU A 68 7.50 21.52 8.91
N GLU A 69 7.48 20.62 7.91
CA GLU A 69 8.51 19.58 7.77
C GLU A 69 9.92 20.18 7.64
N LYS A 70 10.07 21.25 6.85
CA LYS A 70 11.36 21.97 6.70
C LYS A 70 11.81 22.62 8.01
N LEU A 71 10.91 23.30 8.71
CA LEU A 71 11.21 23.93 10.00
C LEU A 71 11.65 22.91 11.04
N ILE A 72 10.96 21.77 11.16
CA ILE A 72 11.35 20.69 12.07
C ILE A 72 12.75 20.18 11.71
N SER A 73 13.02 19.92 10.43
CA SER A 73 14.34 19.47 10.01
C SER A 73 15.45 20.49 10.30
N SER A 74 15.14 21.80 10.19
CA SER A 74 16.08 22.87 10.55
C SER A 74 16.39 22.85 12.05
N ILE A 75 15.36 22.75 12.88
CA ILE A 75 15.50 22.71 14.34
C ILE A 75 16.31 21.48 14.76
N ASP A 76 16.02 20.31 14.18
CA ASP A 76 16.73 19.07 14.47
C ASP A 76 18.23 19.20 14.12
N ASN A 77 18.55 19.83 12.99
CA ASN A 77 19.93 20.13 12.59
C ASN A 77 20.60 21.11 13.56
N ASP A 78 19.92 22.20 13.93
CA ASP A 78 20.44 23.22 14.84
C ASP A 78 20.71 22.66 16.24
N CYS A 79 19.85 21.73 16.69
CA CYS A 79 19.95 21.08 17.99
C CYS A 79 20.89 19.87 18.00
N ALA A 80 21.57 19.57 16.88
CA ALA A 80 22.40 18.38 16.70
C ALA A 80 21.70 17.09 17.14
N MET A 81 20.37 17.04 17.00
CA MET A 81 19.60 15.82 17.23
C MET A 81 19.92 14.88 16.08
N SER A 82 20.94 14.05 16.23
CA SER A 82 21.14 12.92 15.34
C SER A 82 19.91 12.03 15.46
N GLU A 83 19.09 11.93 14.41
CA GLU A 83 18.02 10.93 14.34
C GLU A 83 18.65 9.58 14.71
N ARG A 84 18.33 9.03 15.88
CA ARG A 84 18.75 7.67 16.23
C ARG A 84 18.07 6.76 15.22
N TRP A 85 18.82 6.27 14.24
CA TRP A 85 18.34 5.32 13.26
C TRP A 85 18.06 3.98 13.96
N GLY A 86 16.86 3.86 14.49
CA GLY A 86 16.34 2.57 14.92
C GLY A 86 16.12 1.73 13.68
N HIS A 87 17.00 0.77 13.42
CA HIS A 87 16.60 -0.40 12.66
C HIS A 87 15.42 -0.99 13.43
N ARG A 88 14.21 -0.98 12.85
CA ARG A 88 13.10 -1.73 13.46
C ARG A 88 13.61 -3.15 13.57
N SER A 89 13.78 -3.65 14.79
CA SER A 89 14.11 -5.05 15.01
C SER A 89 13.09 -5.84 14.20
N VAL A 90 13.59 -6.59 13.22
CA VAL A 90 12.78 -7.59 12.54
C VAL A 90 12.34 -8.51 13.67
N GLY A 91 11.07 -8.42 14.06
CA GLY A 91 10.53 -9.26 15.12
C GLY A 91 10.89 -10.71 14.82
N GLU A 92 11.31 -11.44 15.84
CA GLU A 92 11.72 -12.83 15.69
C GLU A 92 10.55 -13.64 15.12
N THR A 93 10.62 -13.93 13.82
CA THR A 93 9.51 -14.50 13.06
C THR A 93 9.32 -15.99 13.32
N VAL A 94 10.25 -16.61 14.06
CA VAL A 94 10.29 -18.04 14.31
C VAL A 94 9.07 -18.50 15.11
N GLU A 95 8.75 -17.82 16.21
CA GLU A 95 7.60 -18.18 17.06
C GLU A 95 6.26 -18.08 16.32
N PRO A 96 5.94 -16.95 15.64
CA PRO A 96 4.71 -16.85 14.86
C PRO A 96 4.61 -17.91 13.75
N VAL A 97 5.71 -18.19 13.06
CA VAL A 97 5.73 -19.19 11.98
C VAL A 97 5.54 -20.60 12.54
N MET A 98 6.16 -20.92 13.68
CA MET A 98 6.00 -22.22 14.35
C MET A 98 4.58 -22.41 14.86
N GLN A 99 3.95 -21.38 15.42
CA GLN A 99 2.57 -21.44 15.88
C GLN A 99 1.61 -21.68 14.72
N VAL A 100 1.72 -20.90 13.64
CA VAL A 100 0.88 -21.09 12.44
C VAL A 100 1.07 -22.49 11.85
N THR A 101 2.31 -22.98 11.81
CA THR A 101 2.61 -24.33 11.29
C THR A 101 2.01 -25.42 12.18
N SER A 102 2.12 -25.28 13.50
CA SER A 102 1.52 -26.20 14.48
C SER A 102 0.00 -26.26 14.33
N ASP A 103 -0.65 -25.10 14.26
CA ASP A 103 -2.10 -24.99 14.10
C ASP A 103 -2.57 -25.68 12.82
N LEU A 104 -1.86 -25.46 11.69
CA LEU A 104 -2.19 -26.07 10.40
C LEU A 104 -2.05 -27.60 10.40
N VAL A 105 -1.06 -28.13 11.13
CA VAL A 105 -0.86 -29.57 11.31
C VAL A 105 -1.95 -30.16 12.21
N GLU A 106 -2.28 -29.50 13.33
CA GLU A 106 -3.31 -29.95 14.26
C GLU A 106 -4.69 -30.03 13.60
N ILE A 107 -5.08 -29.00 12.84
CA ILE A 107 -6.36 -28.99 12.13
C ILE A 107 -6.38 -29.86 10.87
N LYS A 108 -5.26 -30.56 10.58
CA LYS A 108 -5.06 -31.41 9.40
C LYS A 108 -5.47 -30.67 8.12
N ALA A 109 -5.05 -29.41 7.99
CA ALA A 109 -5.49 -28.53 6.91
C ALA A 109 -5.23 -29.11 5.51
N PHE A 110 -4.20 -29.94 5.39
CA PHE A 110 -3.74 -30.51 4.12
C PHE A 110 -4.06 -32.00 3.94
N GLU A 111 -4.71 -32.65 4.93
CA GLU A 111 -5.11 -34.05 4.78
C GLU A 111 -6.53 -34.15 4.22
N PHE A 112 -6.69 -34.96 3.17
CA PHE A 112 -8.00 -35.28 2.62
C PHE A 112 -8.78 -36.10 3.66
N THR A 113 -9.81 -35.49 4.25
CA THR A 113 -10.68 -36.16 5.22
C THR A 113 -12.00 -36.53 4.54
N PRO A 114 -12.28 -37.83 4.29
CA PRO A 114 -13.53 -38.24 3.64
C PRO A 114 -14.73 -37.85 4.52
N GLY A 115 -15.73 -37.19 3.93
CA GLY A 115 -16.95 -36.75 4.62
C GLY A 115 -16.88 -35.37 5.30
N ARG A 116 -15.82 -34.58 5.06
CA ARG A 116 -15.77 -33.19 5.53
C ARG A 116 -16.78 -32.34 4.74
N GLU A 117 -17.88 -31.97 5.38
CA GLU A 117 -18.84 -31.02 4.82
C GLU A 117 -18.14 -29.67 4.54
N GLY A 118 -18.59 -28.97 3.51
CA GLY A 118 -18.08 -27.63 3.18
C GLY A 118 -18.12 -26.70 4.40
N HIS A 119 -17.22 -25.71 4.44
CA HIS A 119 -17.15 -24.79 5.57
C HIS A 119 -18.52 -24.11 5.78
N LYS A 120 -19.00 -23.99 7.02
CA LYS A 120 -20.37 -23.51 7.33
C LYS A 120 -20.71 -22.13 6.76
N SER A 121 -19.70 -21.30 6.51
CA SER A 121 -19.84 -19.98 5.87
C SER A 121 -20.02 -20.05 4.34
N PHE A 122 -19.79 -21.20 3.73
CA PHE A 122 -19.81 -21.46 2.29
C PHE A 122 -20.58 -22.75 1.99
N GLN A 123 -21.85 -22.79 2.42
CA GLN A 123 -22.72 -23.97 2.25
C GLN A 123 -22.99 -24.30 0.77
N ASP A 124 -23.01 -23.27 -0.09
CA ASP A 124 -23.28 -23.41 -1.52
C ASP A 124 -22.03 -23.70 -2.36
N PHE A 125 -20.85 -23.77 -1.73
CA PHE A 125 -19.61 -23.99 -2.47
C PHE A 125 -19.39 -25.48 -2.72
N SER A 126 -19.40 -25.87 -4.00
CA SER A 126 -19.10 -27.24 -4.42
C SER A 126 -17.78 -27.70 -3.80
N THR A 127 -17.83 -28.83 -3.10
CA THR A 127 -16.68 -29.45 -2.43
C THR A 127 -15.62 -29.95 -3.42
N SER A 128 -15.94 -29.95 -4.71
CA SER A 128 -15.10 -30.41 -5.80
C SER A 128 -14.84 -29.28 -6.81
N LEU A 129 -13.57 -28.90 -6.98
CA LEU A 129 -13.11 -28.01 -8.05
C LEU A 129 -13.36 -28.57 -9.47
N VAL A 130 -13.75 -29.85 -9.57
CA VAL A 130 -13.94 -30.56 -10.85
C VAL A 130 -15.23 -30.13 -11.57
N ASP A 131 -16.13 -29.44 -10.88
CA ASP A 131 -17.43 -29.01 -11.44
C ASP A 131 -17.40 -27.61 -12.08
N ILE A 132 -16.21 -26.98 -12.16
CA ILE A 132 -16.05 -25.67 -12.81
C ILE A 132 -15.77 -25.89 -14.30
N ASP A 133 -16.68 -25.45 -15.16
CA ASP A 133 -16.42 -25.41 -16.61
C ASP A 133 -15.28 -24.42 -16.91
N TYR A 134 -14.15 -24.97 -17.32
CA TYR A 134 -12.95 -24.21 -17.65
C TYR A 134 -13.19 -23.16 -18.74
N ARG A 135 -14.16 -23.40 -19.64
CA ARG A 135 -14.52 -22.45 -20.70
C ARG A 135 -15.20 -21.22 -20.13
N ASP A 136 -16.07 -21.40 -19.14
CA ASP A 136 -16.75 -20.31 -18.45
C ASP A 136 -15.81 -19.54 -17.54
N LEU A 137 -14.91 -20.24 -16.84
CA LEU A 137 -13.85 -19.59 -16.06
C LEU A 137 -12.96 -18.72 -16.93
N HIS A 138 -12.48 -19.25 -18.05
CA HIS A 138 -11.61 -18.51 -18.97
C HIS A 138 -12.34 -17.32 -19.62
N ARG A 139 -13.63 -17.47 -19.95
CA ARG A 139 -14.48 -16.38 -20.44
C ARG A 139 -14.59 -15.28 -19.39
N TRP A 140 -14.92 -15.64 -18.15
CA TRP A 140 -15.03 -14.71 -17.02
C TRP A 140 -13.70 -13.97 -16.79
N MET A 141 -12.58 -14.68 -16.78
CA MET A 141 -11.26 -14.06 -16.62
C MET A 141 -10.96 -13.04 -17.73
N LYS A 142 -11.25 -13.38 -18.99
CA LYS A 142 -11.08 -12.45 -20.11
C LYS A 142 -11.99 -11.23 -20.03
N GLU A 143 -13.24 -11.41 -19.62
CA GLU A 143 -14.18 -10.31 -19.42
C GLU A 143 -13.71 -9.36 -18.31
N LYS A 144 -13.21 -9.89 -17.19
CA LYS A 144 -12.65 -9.07 -16.10
C LYS A 144 -11.36 -8.37 -16.51
N LEU A 145 -10.47 -9.05 -17.23
CA LEU A 145 -9.26 -8.44 -17.80
C LEU A 145 -9.60 -7.27 -18.73
N LYS A 146 -10.61 -7.43 -19.60
CA LYS A 146 -11.07 -6.36 -20.50
C LYS A 146 -11.70 -5.19 -19.74
N LEU A 147 -12.55 -5.47 -18.75
CA LEU A 147 -13.16 -4.45 -17.90
C LEU A 147 -12.09 -3.65 -17.15
N TRP A 148 -11.11 -4.34 -16.56
CA TRP A 148 -10.02 -3.69 -15.83
C TRP A 148 -9.13 -2.90 -16.76
N GLY A 149 -8.76 -3.44 -17.93
CA GLY A 149 -8.04 -2.69 -18.97
C GLY A 149 -8.76 -1.39 -19.31
N SER A 150 -10.07 -1.44 -19.57
CA SER A 150 -10.87 -0.23 -19.80
C SER A 150 -10.84 0.74 -18.62
N ILE A 151 -11.01 0.30 -17.38
CA ILE A 151 -10.99 1.18 -16.20
C ILE A 151 -9.63 1.86 -16.02
N PHE A 152 -8.54 1.12 -16.23
CA PHE A 152 -7.18 1.64 -16.06
C PHE A 152 -6.79 2.56 -17.23
N ASP A 153 -7.18 2.24 -18.47
CA ASP A 153 -7.00 3.14 -19.63
C ASP A 153 -7.80 4.43 -19.46
N THR A 154 -9.04 4.35 -18.94
CA THR A 154 -9.86 5.54 -18.68
C THR A 154 -9.28 6.42 -17.56
N LYS A 155 -8.61 5.84 -16.56
CA LYS A 155 -7.93 6.60 -15.49
C LYS A 155 -6.64 7.28 -15.96
N ILE A 156 -5.95 6.74 -16.96
CA ILE A 156 -4.79 7.40 -17.56
C ILE A 156 -5.22 8.68 -18.31
N VAL A 157 -6.40 8.69 -18.93
CA VAL A 157 -6.93 9.89 -19.62
C VAL A 157 -7.45 10.95 -18.63
N LEU A 158 -7.98 10.56 -17.47
CA LEU A 158 -8.49 11.51 -16.46
C LEU A 158 -7.38 12.23 -15.66
N ASN A 159 -6.16 11.69 -15.59
CA ASN A 159 -5.00 12.38 -14.98
C ASN A 159 -4.29 13.36 -15.93
N LEU A 160 -4.79 13.54 -17.16
CA LEU A 160 -4.31 14.55 -18.11
C LEU A 160 -5.21 15.79 -18.20
N ILE A 161 -6.30 15.86 -17.41
CA ILE A 161 -7.26 16.99 -17.41
C ILE A 161 -7.49 17.59 -15.99
N LEU A 162 -6.67 17.21 -15.00
CA LEU A 162 -6.56 17.93 -13.72
C LEU A 162 -5.09 18.24 -13.44
#